data_AF-A0A699WAG7-F1
#
_entry.id   AF-A0A699WAG7-F1
#
_cell.length_a   1.000
_cell.length_b   1.000
_cell.length_c   1.000
_cell.angle_alpha   90.00
_cell.angle_beta   90.00
_cell.angle_gamma   90.00
#
_symmetry.space_group_name_H-M   'P 1'
#
loop_
_entity.id
_entity.type
_entity.pdbx_description
1 polymer ?
#
loop_
_entity_poly.entity_id
_entity_poly.type
_entity_poly.pdbx_seq_one_letter_code
_entity_poly.pdbx_strand_id
1 'polypeptide(L)' 'MTKLTQKSVKFDWEEKAEAAFQLLKQKLCSAPILALPEGSENFV' A
#
# COMPACT_ATOMS: atom_id res chain seq x y z
N MET A 1 -2.48 -11.96 -15.63
CA MET A 1 -3.45 -10.98 -15.12
C MET A 1 -4.06 -11.58 -13.85
N THR A 2 -3.98 -10.91 -12.71
CA THR A 2 -4.55 -11.45 -11.45
C THR A 2 -6.04 -11.11 -11.36
N LYS A 3 -6.82 -11.94 -10.66
CA LYS A 3 -8.27 -11.71 -10.48
C LYS A 3 -8.58 -10.33 -9.86
N LEU A 4 -7.68 -9.81 -9.04
CA LEU A 4 -7.80 -8.51 -8.38
C LEU A 4 -7.82 -7.34 -9.37
N THR A 5 -7.11 -7.44 -10.50
CA THR A 5 -6.99 -6.35 -11.48
C THR A 5 -7.90 -6.55 -12.70
N GLN A 6 -8.80 -7.54 -12.65
CA GLN A 6 -9.67 -7.87 -13.77
C GLN A 6 -10.93 -6.99 -13.75
N LYS A 7 -11.20 -6.30 -14.86
CA LYS A 7 -12.45 -5.53 -15.03
C LYS A 7 -13.65 -6.47 -14.93
N SER A 8 -14.72 -5.98 -14.30
CA SER A 8 -16.02 -6.65 -14.20
C SER A 8 -16.04 -7.94 -13.37
N VAL A 9 -14.97 -8.25 -12.64
CA VAL A 9 -14.98 -9.33 -11.63
C VAL A 9 -15.17 -8.70 -10.26
N LYS A 10 -16.16 -9.20 -9.52
CA LYS A 10 -16.39 -8.77 -8.14
C LYS A 10 -15.22 -9.28 -7.28
N PHE A 11 -14.53 -8.35 -6.64
CA PHE A 11 -13.47 -8.72 -5.71
C PHE A 11 -14.11 -9.22 -4.41
N ASP A 12 -13.80 -10.46 -4.04
CA ASP A 12 -14.27 -11.05 -2.79
C ASP A 12 -13.32 -10.63 -1.66
N TRP A 13 -13.86 -9.88 -0.71
CA TRP A 13 -13.08 -9.32 0.38
C TRP A 13 -13.03 -10.31 1.54
N GLU A 14 -12.13 -11.28 1.41
CA GLU A 14 -11.92 -12.33 2.42
C GLU A 14 -11.00 -11.85 3.55
N GLU A 15 -10.97 -12.60 4.66
CA GLU A 15 -10.15 -12.31 5.85
C GLU A 15 -8.66 -12.12 5.53
N LYS A 16 -8.11 -12.89 4.57
CA LYS A 16 -6.72 -12.75 4.13
C LYS A 16 -6.45 -11.41 3.44
N ALA A 17 -7.41 -10.91 2.67
CA ALA A 17 -7.32 -9.62 1.99
C ALA A 17 -7.42 -8.48 3.00
N GLU A 18 -8.34 -8.57 3.97
CA GLU A 18 -8.45 -7.61 5.08
C GLU A 18 -7.15 -7.56 5.90
N ALA A 19 -6.60 -8.72 6.30
CA ALA A 19 -5.37 -8.79 7.07
C ALA A 19 -4.17 -8.16 6.33
N ALA A 20 -4.03 -8.43 5.03
CA ALA A 20 -3.00 -7.82 4.20
C ALA A 20 -3.20 -6.30 4.06
N PHE A 21 -4.45 -5.84 3.94
CA PHE A 21 -4.77 -4.43 3.83
C PHE A 21 -4.54 -3.67 5.15
N GLN A 22 -4.86 -4.27 6.29
CA GLN A 22 -4.56 -3.71 7.61
C GLN A 22 -3.05 -3.61 7.85
N LEU A 23 -2.28 -4.63 7.46
CA LEU A 23 -0.82 -4.58 7.51
C LEU A 23 -0.27 -3.46 6.61
N LEU A 24 -0.83 -3.27 5.42
CA LEU A 24 -0.45 -2.18 4.52
C LEU A 24 -0.74 -0.81 5.14
N LYS A 25 -1.93 -0.62 5.72
CA LYS A 25 -2.29 0.61 6.45
C LYS A 25 -1.31 0.90 7.57
N GLN A 26 -0.99 -0.10 8.40
CA GLN A 26 0.00 0.04 9.46
C GLN A 26 1.36 0.46 8.89
N LYS A 27 1.84 -0.19 7.83
CA LYS A 27 3.11 0.19 7.20
C LYS A 27 3.11 1.60 6.62
N LEU A 28 1.99 2.05 6.05
CA LEU A 28 1.85 3.39 5.47
C LEU A 28 1.72 4.48 6.55
N CYS A 29 1.01 4.21 7.64
CA CYS A 29 0.83 5.17 8.73
C CYS A 29 1.99 5.18 9.73
N SER A 30 2.70 4.07 9.87
CA SER A 30 3.83 3.93 10.81
C SER A 30 5.19 4.12 10.16
N ALA A 31 5.27 4.22 8.83
CA ALA A 31 6.53 4.61 8.19
C ALA A 31 6.86 6.05 8.65
N PRO A 32 8.08 6.31 9.16
CA PRO A 32 8.51 7.69 9.41
C PRO A 32 8.33 8.46 8.10
N ILE A 33 7.50 9.51 8.16
CA ILE A 33 7.09 10.41 7.06
C ILE A 33 8.14 10.35 5.98
N LEU A 34 7.92 9.60 4.89
CA LEU A 34 8.84 9.36 3.75
C LEU A 34 10.01 10.33 3.78
N ALA A 35 10.97 10.06 4.68
CA ALA A 35 11.86 11.12 5.08
C ALA A 35 12.83 11.20 3.93
N LEU A 36 12.93 12.39 3.36
CA LEU A 36 13.88 12.59 2.30
C LEU A 36 15.25 12.11 2.81
N PRO A 37 15.97 11.28 2.04
CA PRO A 37 17.29 10.83 2.44
C PRO A 37 18.17 12.07 2.68
N GLU A 38 19.02 12.02 3.70
CA GLU A 38 19.98 13.08 4.00
C GLU A 38 20.74 13.44 2.71
N GLY A 39 20.60 14.69 2.22
CA GLY A 39 21.09 15.12 0.89
C GLY A 39 20.01 15.44 -0.16
N SER A 40 18.75 15.51 0.22
CA SER A 40 17.63 15.87 -0.66
C SER A 40 17.42 17.37 -0.92
N GLU A 41 18.44 18.18 -0.65
CA GLU A 41 18.49 19.61 -0.91
C GLU A 41 18.35 19.97 -2.41
N ASN A 42 18.44 18.98 -3.30
CA ASN A 42 18.40 19.14 -4.76
C ASN A 42 17.07 18.75 -5.42
N PHE A 43 16.01 18.43 -4.67
CA PHE A 43 14.69 18.05 -5.22
C PHE A 43 13.70 19.23 -5.30
N VAL A 44 14.15 20.38 -5.80
CA VAL A 44 13.30 21.55 -6.13
C VAL A 44 12.86 21.51 -7.59
#